data_AF-A0A1M7YGR6-F1
#
_entry.id   AF-A0A1M7YGR6-F1
#
_cell.length_a   1.000
_cell.length_b   1.000
_cell.length_c   1.000
_cell.angle_alpha   90.00
_cell.angle_beta   90.00
_cell.angle_gamma   90.00
#
_symmetry.space_group_name_H-M   'P 1'
#
loop_
_entity.id
_entity.type
_entity.pdbx_description
1 polymer ?
#
loop_
_entity_poly.entity_id
_entity_poly.type
_entity_poly.pdbx_seq_one_letter_code
_entity_poly.pdbx_strand_id
1 'polypeptide(L)'
;MTEKNLEEVLYLLQLHYEAYANVKAFADKFKHPHPTDTRGWSQIIVSALTGIGGYERKKGPDLEDGSDVKAANCWDAIDTPRFNGCIKAGTQADVANSLASLDKMPYLFFVMWDVTEKTKKERCRIWVVRTQYDQRFRDMADLWYRQRAAGTIRSDNFQLHPPRNLDHNVFRNNCGVLEYPLLFEAHASNGKYSVKLADPTMLTRGCCKVIAN
;
A
#
# COMPACT_ATOMS: atom_id res chain seq x y z
N MET A 1 -4.41 7.33 15.94
CA MET A 1 -4.87 5.92 16.05
C MET A 1 -5.32 5.70 17.48
N THR A 2 -6.57 5.33 17.65
CA THR A 2 -7.23 5.05 18.93
C THR A 2 -7.67 3.59 18.96
N GLU A 3 -8.11 3.11 20.12
CA GLU A 3 -8.73 1.78 20.25
C GLU A 3 -9.92 1.62 19.29
N LYS A 4 -10.79 2.64 19.23
CA LYS A 4 -11.91 2.70 18.28
C LYS A 4 -11.47 2.55 16.82
N ASN A 5 -10.38 3.20 16.42
CA ASN A 5 -9.85 3.04 15.06
C ASN A 5 -9.46 1.58 14.77
N LEU A 6 -8.87 0.88 15.75
CA LEU A 6 -8.46 -0.52 15.59
C LEU A 6 -9.68 -1.45 15.51
N GLU A 7 -10.72 -1.20 16.29
CA GLU A 7 -11.97 -1.95 16.23
C GLU A 7 -12.64 -1.81 14.85
N GLU A 8 -12.74 -0.58 14.33
CA GLU A 8 -13.31 -0.30 13.01
C GLU A 8 -12.49 -0.97 11.89
N VAL A 9 -11.16 -0.91 11.97
CA VAL A 9 -10.27 -1.59 11.01
C VAL A 9 -10.46 -3.10 11.05
N LEU A 10 -10.49 -3.72 12.23
CA LEU A 10 -10.70 -5.17 12.35
C LEU A 10 -12.06 -5.58 11.79
N TYR A 11 -13.10 -4.79 12.06
CA TYR A 11 -14.43 -5.03 11.49
C TYR A 11 -14.43 -4.95 9.96
N LEU A 12 -13.79 -3.94 9.38
CA LEU A 12 -13.68 -3.81 7.92
C LEU A 12 -12.86 -4.94 7.29
N LEU A 13 -11.76 -5.37 7.93
CA LEU A 13 -10.97 -6.51 7.48
C LEU A 13 -11.79 -7.81 7.49
N GLN A 14 -12.61 -7.99 8.52
CA GLN A 14 -13.52 -9.12 8.63
C GLN A 14 -14.55 -9.11 7.49
N LEU A 15 -15.20 -7.97 7.25
CA LEU A 15 -16.17 -7.81 6.15
C LEU A 15 -15.55 -8.09 4.78
N HIS A 16 -14.34 -7.57 4.53
CA HIS A 16 -13.62 -7.81 3.30
C HIS A 16 -13.32 -9.31 3.10
N TYR A 17 -12.86 -10.00 4.15
CA TYR A 17 -12.55 -11.42 4.09
C TYR A 17 -13.79 -12.29 3.89
N GLU A 18 -14.90 -11.97 4.56
CA GLU A 18 -16.18 -12.67 4.36
C GLU A 18 -16.72 -12.49 2.94
N ALA A 19 -16.68 -11.26 2.41
CA ALA A 19 -17.04 -10.98 1.03
C ALA A 19 -16.16 -11.79 0.05
N TYR A 20 -14.85 -11.87 0.32
CA TYR A 20 -13.93 -12.69 -0.44
C TYR A 20 -14.31 -14.18 -0.40
N ALA A 21 -14.45 -14.74 0.80
CA ALA A 21 -14.73 -16.16 1.00
C ALA A 21 -16.05 -16.59 0.36
N ASN A 22 -17.10 -15.77 0.50
CA ASN A 22 -18.44 -16.07 0.00
C ASN A 22 -18.52 -16.10 -1.54
N VAL A 23 -17.69 -15.32 -2.24
CA VAL A 23 -17.68 -15.26 -3.70
C VAL A 23 -16.70 -16.27 -4.31
N LYS A 24 -15.69 -16.71 -3.56
CA LYS A 24 -14.59 -17.55 -4.08
C LYS A 24 -15.09 -18.80 -4.81
N ALA A 25 -16.01 -19.55 -4.21
CA ALA A 25 -16.52 -20.78 -4.82
C ALA A 25 -17.18 -20.54 -6.20
N PHE A 26 -17.82 -19.39 -6.40
CA PHE A 26 -18.39 -19.00 -7.69
C PHE A 26 -17.31 -18.57 -8.67
N ALA A 27 -16.35 -17.75 -8.24
CA ALA A 27 -15.22 -17.34 -9.07
C ALA A 27 -14.44 -18.55 -9.59
N ASP A 28 -14.15 -19.52 -8.70
CA ASP A 28 -13.49 -20.78 -9.04
C ASP A 28 -14.33 -21.62 -10.01
N LYS A 29 -15.62 -21.82 -9.70
CA LYS A 29 -16.55 -22.60 -10.54
C LYS A 29 -16.62 -22.08 -11.97
N PHE A 30 -16.62 -20.76 -12.14
CA PHE A 30 -16.73 -20.11 -13.45
C PHE A 30 -15.37 -19.66 -14.02
N LYS A 31 -14.26 -19.97 -13.35
CA LYS A 31 -12.88 -19.66 -13.77
C LYS A 31 -12.65 -18.17 -14.02
N HIS A 32 -13.27 -17.32 -13.22
CA HIS A 32 -13.06 -15.88 -13.27
C HIS A 32 -12.07 -15.43 -12.18
N PRO A 33 -11.30 -14.36 -12.43
CA PRO A 33 -10.59 -13.66 -11.36
C PRO A 33 -11.56 -13.28 -10.24
N HIS A 34 -11.06 -13.30 -9.01
CA HIS A 34 -11.89 -12.90 -7.87
C HIS A 34 -12.29 -11.41 -8.00
N PRO A 35 -13.59 -11.07 -7.95
CA PRO A 35 -14.09 -9.72 -8.25
C PRO A 35 -13.97 -8.77 -7.05
N THR A 36 -12.76 -8.57 -6.52
CA THR A 36 -12.52 -7.70 -5.36
C THR A 36 -11.86 -6.38 -5.76
N ASP A 37 -12.56 -5.25 -5.54
CA ASP A 37 -11.96 -3.91 -5.64
C ASP A 37 -11.09 -3.62 -4.42
N THR A 38 -9.88 -4.18 -4.46
CA THR A 38 -8.89 -4.05 -3.40
C THR A 38 -8.55 -2.58 -3.13
N ARG A 39 -8.58 -1.71 -4.16
CA ARG A 39 -8.26 -0.28 -4.02
C ARG A 39 -9.29 0.43 -3.16
N GLY A 40 -10.59 0.26 -3.43
CA GLY A 40 -11.66 0.87 -2.63
C GLY A 40 -11.60 0.44 -1.16
N TRP A 41 -11.41 -0.86 -0.91
CA TRP A 41 -11.24 -1.39 0.46
C TRP A 41 -10.01 -0.79 1.17
N SER A 42 -8.89 -0.66 0.46
CA SER A 42 -7.66 -0.04 1.00
C SER A 42 -7.92 1.35 1.56
N GLN A 43 -8.61 2.18 0.78
CA GLN A 43 -8.86 3.59 1.11
C GLN A 43 -9.69 3.70 2.38
N ILE A 44 -10.79 2.94 2.47
CA ILE A 44 -11.67 2.93 3.64
C ILE A 44 -10.93 2.41 4.89
N ILE A 45 -10.14 1.33 4.75
CA ILE A 45 -9.36 0.78 5.86
C ILE A 45 -8.32 1.78 6.37
N VAL A 46 -7.60 2.47 5.47
CA VAL A 46 -6.63 3.51 5.87
C VAL A 46 -7.34 4.67 6.56
N SER A 47 -8.52 5.10 6.05
CA SER A 47 -9.33 6.13 6.71
C SER A 47 -9.76 5.70 8.11
N ALA A 48 -10.24 4.48 8.30
CA ALA A 48 -10.61 3.94 9.60
C ALA A 48 -9.41 3.88 10.55
N LEU A 49 -8.22 3.48 10.05
CA LEU A 49 -7.00 3.35 10.85
C LEU A 49 -6.46 4.69 11.33
N THR A 50 -6.46 5.68 10.44
CA THR A 50 -5.78 6.97 10.65
C THR A 50 -6.71 8.08 11.13
N GLY A 51 -8.00 7.97 10.84
CA GLY A 51 -9.00 9.02 11.04
C GLY A 51 -9.04 10.05 9.90
N ILE A 52 -8.25 9.89 8.84
CA ILE A 52 -8.22 10.79 7.69
C ILE A 52 -9.38 10.43 6.75
N GLY A 53 -10.26 11.38 6.46
CA GLY A 53 -11.39 11.17 5.55
C GLY A 53 -10.98 10.88 4.10
N GLY A 54 -11.90 10.29 3.35
CA GLY A 54 -11.75 10.12 1.90
C GLY A 54 -12.05 11.41 1.14
N TYR A 55 -11.60 11.52 -0.11
CA TYR A 55 -11.77 12.74 -0.93
C TYR A 55 -13.17 12.94 -1.54
N GLU A 56 -14.24 12.52 -0.83
CA GLU A 56 -15.65 12.71 -1.21
C GLU A 56 -16.02 12.30 -2.65
N ARG A 57 -15.37 11.27 -3.21
CA ARG A 57 -15.57 10.80 -4.59
C ARG A 57 -15.24 11.86 -5.66
N LYS A 58 -14.49 12.91 -5.31
CA LYS A 58 -13.97 13.90 -6.25
C LYS A 58 -12.73 13.35 -6.96
N LYS A 59 -12.43 13.87 -8.15
CA LYS A 59 -11.19 13.54 -8.85
C LYS A 59 -10.02 14.20 -8.09
N GLY A 60 -9.03 13.41 -7.66
CA GLY A 60 -7.89 13.95 -6.93
C GLY A 60 -7.14 12.89 -6.13
N PRO A 61 -6.55 13.26 -4.98
CA PRO A 61 -5.96 12.30 -4.05
C PRO A 61 -7.00 11.32 -3.52
N ASP A 62 -6.53 10.22 -2.92
CA ASP A 62 -7.43 9.24 -2.32
C ASP A 62 -8.02 9.72 -0.98
N LEU A 63 -7.23 10.49 -0.21
CA LEU A 63 -7.61 11.02 1.11
C LEU A 63 -7.70 12.55 1.12
N GLU A 64 -8.46 13.09 2.07
CA GLU A 64 -8.80 14.52 2.16
C GLU A 64 -7.60 15.43 2.49
N ASP A 65 -6.56 14.89 3.10
CA ASP A 65 -5.33 15.61 3.44
C ASP A 65 -4.31 15.67 2.27
N GLY A 66 -4.64 15.07 1.13
CA GLY A 66 -3.74 14.96 -0.03
C GLY A 66 -2.94 13.66 -0.08
N SER A 67 -3.11 12.76 0.89
CA SER A 67 -2.44 11.45 0.91
C SER A 67 -3.02 10.49 -0.12
N ASP A 68 -2.22 9.50 -0.50
CA ASP A 68 -2.56 8.53 -1.56
C ASP A 68 -2.45 7.09 -1.03
N VAL A 69 -3.26 6.17 -1.56
CA VAL A 69 -3.34 4.79 -1.07
C VAL A 69 -3.10 3.81 -2.22
N LYS A 70 -2.04 3.01 -2.10
CA LYS A 70 -1.73 1.94 -3.06
C LYS A 70 -2.12 0.60 -2.49
N ALA A 71 -2.68 -0.24 -3.36
CA ALA A 71 -3.29 -1.50 -3.01
C ALA A 71 -2.63 -2.65 -3.77
N ALA A 72 -2.39 -3.78 -3.12
CA ALA A 72 -1.96 -5.01 -3.76
C ALA A 72 -2.57 -6.23 -3.06
N ASN A 73 -3.28 -7.08 -3.79
CA ASN A 73 -3.82 -8.32 -3.24
C ASN A 73 -3.09 -9.51 -3.85
N CYS A 74 -2.56 -10.40 -3.00
CA CYS A 74 -1.88 -11.63 -3.39
C CYS A 74 -2.77 -12.86 -3.31
N TRP A 75 -3.98 -12.76 -2.74
CA TRP A 75 -4.93 -13.87 -2.70
C TRP A 75 -5.45 -14.16 -4.10
N ASP A 76 -5.27 -15.40 -4.55
CA ASP A 76 -5.65 -15.88 -5.90
C ASP A 76 -5.14 -14.99 -7.06
N ALA A 77 -4.06 -14.24 -6.84
CA ALA A 77 -3.48 -13.37 -7.86
C ALA A 77 -2.80 -14.19 -8.96
N ILE A 78 -3.22 -13.95 -10.21
CA ILE A 78 -2.64 -14.58 -11.41
C ILE A 78 -1.28 -13.95 -11.71
N ASP A 79 -1.25 -12.61 -11.77
CA ASP A 79 -0.04 -11.84 -12.00
C ASP A 79 0.65 -11.49 -10.69
N THR A 80 1.95 -11.22 -10.78
CA THR A 80 2.73 -10.74 -9.63
C THR A 80 2.22 -9.37 -9.18
N PRO A 81 1.59 -9.26 -7.98
CA PRO A 81 1.10 -7.98 -7.48
C PRO A 81 2.23 -6.97 -7.26
N ARG A 82 1.94 -5.71 -7.55
CA ARG A 82 2.85 -4.56 -7.44
C ARG A 82 2.07 -3.37 -6.95
N PHE A 83 2.74 -2.45 -6.26
CA PHE A 83 2.20 -1.11 -6.09
C PHE A 83 2.55 -0.28 -7.32
N ASN A 84 1.52 0.21 -8.02
CA ASN A 84 1.65 0.94 -9.28
C ASN A 84 1.41 2.44 -9.06
N GLY A 85 2.07 3.26 -9.87
CA GLY A 85 1.88 4.71 -9.91
C GLY A 85 2.14 5.36 -8.56
N CYS A 86 3.17 4.89 -7.83
CA CYS A 86 3.46 5.34 -6.46
C CYS A 86 3.90 6.81 -6.41
N ILE A 87 4.45 7.32 -7.51
CA ILE A 87 4.80 8.73 -7.70
C ILE A 87 4.31 9.19 -9.07
N LYS A 88 4.01 10.49 -9.21
CA LYS A 88 3.34 11.04 -10.41
C LYS A 88 4.33 11.24 -11.57
N ALA A 89 4.01 10.70 -12.73
CA ALA A 89 4.76 10.86 -13.97
C ALA A 89 3.80 10.77 -15.17
N GLY A 90 4.14 11.44 -16.27
CA GLY A 90 3.38 11.36 -17.53
C GLY A 90 2.00 12.01 -17.51
N THR A 91 1.66 12.80 -16.49
CA THR A 91 0.39 13.53 -16.41
C THR A 91 0.56 15.01 -16.72
N GLN A 92 -0.54 15.71 -17.02
CA GLN A 92 -0.55 17.16 -17.24
C GLN A 92 -0.54 17.99 -15.94
N ALA A 93 -0.34 17.36 -14.78
CA ALA A 93 -0.26 18.11 -13.53
C ALA A 93 1.08 18.85 -13.45
N ASP A 94 1.08 20.10 -12.98
CA ASP A 94 2.27 20.96 -12.91
C ASP A 94 3.43 20.35 -12.12
N VAL A 95 3.10 19.52 -11.12
CA VAL A 95 4.10 18.85 -10.26
C VAL A 95 4.53 17.47 -10.76
N ALA A 96 4.00 17.00 -11.91
CA ALA A 96 4.34 15.69 -12.45
C ALA A 96 5.82 15.61 -12.86
N ASN A 97 6.38 14.40 -12.87
CA ASN A 97 7.78 14.14 -13.25
C ASN A 97 8.83 14.79 -12.34
N SER A 98 8.47 15.20 -11.12
CA SER A 98 9.39 15.82 -10.17
C SER A 98 9.05 15.47 -8.71
N LEU A 99 10.00 15.72 -7.82
CA LEU A 99 9.81 15.57 -6.37
C LEU A 99 8.76 16.52 -5.80
N ALA A 100 8.39 17.59 -6.51
CA ALA A 100 7.32 18.49 -6.08
C ALA A 100 5.97 17.77 -5.92
N SER A 101 5.78 16.63 -6.59
CA SER A 101 4.60 15.78 -6.39
C SER A 101 4.55 15.16 -4.98
N LEU A 102 5.72 14.84 -4.39
CA LEU A 102 5.84 14.34 -3.02
C LEU A 102 5.61 15.45 -2.00
N ASP A 103 5.97 16.69 -2.34
CA ASP A 103 5.76 17.82 -1.44
C ASP A 103 4.27 18.12 -1.19
N LYS A 104 3.39 17.63 -2.06
CA LYS A 104 1.93 17.76 -1.97
C LYS A 104 1.22 16.52 -1.40
N MET A 105 1.96 15.47 -1.04
CA MET A 105 1.42 14.19 -0.59
C MET A 105 1.97 13.86 0.80
N PRO A 106 1.29 14.22 1.90
CA PRO A 106 1.81 14.02 3.25
C PRO A 106 2.19 12.56 3.52
N TYR A 107 1.29 11.65 3.18
CA TYR A 107 1.48 10.21 3.32
C TYR A 107 1.21 9.47 2.01
N LEU A 108 2.02 8.44 1.77
CA LEU A 108 1.76 7.41 0.78
C LEU A 108 1.59 6.08 1.52
N PHE A 109 0.36 5.59 1.55
CA PHE A 109 0.02 4.33 2.20
C PHE A 109 0.11 3.18 1.23
N PHE A 110 0.62 2.05 1.71
CA PHE A 110 0.68 0.80 0.96
C PHE A 110 -0.10 -0.24 1.72
N VAL A 111 -1.18 -0.77 1.15
CA VAL A 111 -1.99 -1.82 1.76
C VAL A 111 -1.82 -3.11 0.96
N MET A 112 -1.40 -4.18 1.64
CA MET A 112 -1.26 -5.48 1.03
C MET A 112 -2.07 -6.54 1.76
N TRP A 113 -2.74 -7.39 0.99
CA TRP A 113 -3.37 -8.62 1.43
C TRP A 113 -2.52 -9.77 0.94
N ASP A 114 -1.98 -10.55 1.85
CA ASP A 114 -1.12 -11.67 1.53
C ASP A 114 -1.23 -12.75 2.60
N VAL A 115 -0.30 -13.72 2.60
CA VAL A 115 -0.21 -14.71 3.67
C VAL A 115 1.13 -14.62 4.39
N THR A 116 1.18 -15.06 5.64
CA THR A 116 2.43 -15.24 6.38
C THR A 116 3.33 -16.28 5.70
N GLU A 117 4.64 -16.07 5.77
CA GLU A 117 5.60 -16.91 5.03
C GLU A 117 5.56 -18.37 5.46
N LYS A 118 5.60 -18.61 6.77
CA LYS A 118 5.68 -19.96 7.33
C LYS A 118 4.31 -20.59 7.55
N THR A 119 3.39 -19.86 8.17
CA THR A 119 2.10 -20.44 8.59
C THR A 119 0.99 -20.31 7.55
N LYS A 120 1.23 -19.57 6.45
CA LYS A 120 0.26 -19.33 5.38
C LYS A 120 -1.08 -18.73 5.84
N LYS A 121 -1.12 -18.14 7.04
CA LYS A 121 -2.26 -17.38 7.56
C LYS A 121 -2.45 -16.12 6.75
N GLU A 122 -3.69 -15.83 6.35
CA GLU A 122 -4.07 -14.58 5.71
C GLU A 122 -3.77 -13.39 6.61
N ARG A 123 -3.31 -12.31 6.00
CA ARG A 123 -3.03 -11.07 6.72
C ARG A 123 -3.26 -9.86 5.84
N CYS A 124 -3.42 -8.72 6.52
CA CYS A 124 -3.35 -7.41 5.91
C CYS A 124 -2.21 -6.63 6.56
N ARG A 125 -1.40 -5.97 5.73
CA ARG A 125 -0.28 -5.12 6.15
C ARG A 125 -0.43 -3.73 5.55
N ILE A 126 -0.14 -2.71 6.36
CA ILE A 126 -0.17 -1.31 5.97
C ILE A 126 1.17 -0.69 6.30
N TRP A 127 1.86 -0.17 5.28
CA TRP A 127 3.05 0.66 5.41
C TRP A 127 2.72 2.11 5.10
N VAL A 128 3.54 3.03 5.59
CA VAL A 128 3.34 4.47 5.35
C VAL A 128 4.65 5.20 5.06
N VAL A 129 4.73 5.88 3.93
CA VAL A 129 5.85 6.79 3.65
C VAL A 129 5.41 8.23 3.90
N ARG A 130 6.18 8.93 4.73
CA ARG A 130 6.06 10.39 4.93
C ARG A 130 6.79 11.10 3.81
N THR A 131 6.15 11.31 2.67
CA THR A 131 6.87 11.57 1.41
C THR A 131 7.63 12.91 1.39
N GLN A 132 7.23 13.85 2.24
CA GLN A 132 7.91 15.13 2.47
C GLN A 132 9.22 15.00 3.28
N TYR A 133 9.35 13.96 4.10
CA TYR A 133 10.41 13.83 5.11
C TYR A 133 11.30 12.60 4.93
N ASP A 134 10.81 11.58 4.23
CA ASP A 134 11.53 10.33 4.03
C ASP A 134 12.61 10.47 2.96
N GLN A 135 13.81 10.87 3.39
CA GLN A 135 14.93 11.12 2.47
C GLN A 135 15.27 9.89 1.64
N ARG A 136 15.18 8.67 2.20
CA ARG A 136 15.54 7.44 1.48
C ARG A 136 14.57 7.15 0.34
N PHE A 137 13.28 7.32 0.60
CA PHE A 137 12.29 7.20 -0.46
C PHE A 137 12.45 8.30 -1.53
N ARG A 138 12.71 9.55 -1.10
CA ARG A 138 12.92 10.69 -2.02
C ARG A 138 14.15 10.49 -2.90
N ASP A 139 15.26 9.99 -2.37
CA ASP A 139 16.48 9.70 -3.14
C ASP A 139 16.21 8.65 -4.23
N MET A 140 15.45 7.61 -3.90
CA MET A 140 15.04 6.57 -4.86
C MET A 140 14.09 7.13 -5.93
N ALA A 141 13.14 7.98 -5.54
CA ALA A 141 12.22 8.66 -6.47
C ALA A 141 12.98 9.61 -7.42
N ASP A 142 13.93 10.38 -6.90
CA ASP A 142 14.79 11.27 -7.67
C ASP A 142 15.62 10.50 -8.70
N LEU A 143 16.26 9.40 -8.28
CA LEU A 143 17.00 8.53 -9.19
C LEU A 143 16.10 8.01 -10.33
N TRP A 144 14.87 7.60 -10.00
CA TRP A 144 13.92 7.13 -11.00
C TRP A 144 13.51 8.25 -11.97
N TYR A 145 13.21 9.46 -11.48
CA TYR A 145 12.90 10.61 -12.33
C TYR A 145 14.07 10.98 -13.25
N ARG A 146 15.31 10.96 -12.75
CA ARG A 146 16.51 11.19 -13.57
C ARG A 146 16.70 10.11 -14.63
N GLN A 147 16.52 8.84 -14.28
CA GLN A 147 16.60 7.74 -15.26
C GLN A 147 15.49 7.82 -16.32
N ARG A 148 14.30 8.35 -15.98
CA ARG A 148 13.26 8.64 -16.97
C ARG A 148 13.62 9.79 -17.89
N ALA A 149 14.10 10.91 -17.33
CA ALA A 149 14.53 12.06 -18.12
C ALA A 149 15.67 11.70 -19.10
N ALA A 150 16.55 10.77 -18.70
CA ALA A 150 17.61 10.24 -19.55
C ALA A 150 17.15 9.17 -20.57
N GLY A 151 15.88 8.75 -20.54
CA GLY A 151 15.33 7.71 -21.43
C GLY A 151 15.73 6.28 -21.08
N THR A 152 16.45 6.06 -19.96
CA THR A 152 16.78 4.72 -19.44
C THR A 152 15.52 3.99 -18.99
N ILE A 153 14.62 4.69 -18.29
CA ILE A 153 13.28 4.19 -17.97
C ILE A 153 12.28 4.87 -18.92
N ARG A 154 11.54 4.07 -19.69
CA ARG A 154 10.54 4.58 -20.64
C ARG A 154 9.10 4.59 -20.10
N SER A 155 8.87 3.87 -19.00
CA SER A 155 7.54 3.76 -18.39
C SER A 155 7.23 4.96 -17.52
N ASP A 156 5.98 5.43 -17.53
CA ASP A 156 5.46 6.44 -16.60
C ASP A 156 5.00 5.83 -15.27
N ASN A 157 4.96 4.51 -15.19
CA ASN A 157 4.50 3.79 -14.02
C ASN A 157 5.67 3.47 -13.09
N PHE A 158 5.82 4.25 -12.02
CA PHE A 158 6.70 3.89 -10.90
C PHE A 158 6.12 2.71 -10.14
N GLN A 159 6.76 1.55 -10.30
CA GLN A 159 6.34 0.30 -9.68
C GLN A 159 7.23 -0.06 -8.50
N LEU A 160 6.62 -0.51 -7.41
CA LEU A 160 7.29 -1.15 -6.28
C LEU A 160 6.86 -2.61 -6.18
N HIS A 161 7.82 -3.48 -5.92
CA HIS A 161 7.63 -4.90 -5.68
C HIS A 161 7.60 -5.14 -4.16
N PRO A 162 6.43 -5.42 -3.57
CA PRO A 162 6.32 -5.65 -2.13
C PRO A 162 6.81 -7.05 -1.72
N PRO A 163 7.00 -7.29 -0.41
CA PRO A 163 7.44 -8.56 0.17
C PRO A 163 6.30 -9.59 0.21
N ARG A 164 5.83 -10.00 -0.97
CA ARG A 164 4.68 -10.90 -1.14
C ARG A 164 4.90 -12.22 -0.43
N ASN A 165 4.05 -12.56 0.52
CA ASN A 165 4.11 -13.79 1.28
C ASN A 165 5.43 -13.99 2.05
N LEU A 166 6.15 -12.89 2.32
CA LEU A 166 7.42 -12.88 3.06
C LEU A 166 7.25 -12.03 4.32
N ASP A 167 7.86 -12.46 5.43
CA ASP A 167 7.64 -11.85 6.76
C ASP A 167 8.55 -10.64 7.04
N HIS A 168 9.08 -10.00 5.99
CA HIS A 168 9.87 -8.78 6.08
C HIS A 168 9.15 -7.59 5.41
N ASN A 169 9.66 -6.37 5.61
CA ASN A 169 9.07 -5.12 5.13
C ASN A 169 9.87 -4.47 3.99
N VAL A 170 10.55 -5.30 3.18
CA VAL A 170 11.51 -4.80 2.17
C VAL A 170 10.86 -4.78 0.80
N PHE A 171 10.77 -3.59 0.21
CA PHE A 171 10.27 -3.41 -1.15
C PHE A 171 11.43 -3.17 -2.09
N ARG A 172 11.25 -3.53 -3.36
CA ARG A 172 12.28 -3.45 -4.39
C ARG A 172 11.76 -2.76 -5.64
N ASN A 173 12.62 -2.03 -6.34
CA ASN A 173 12.45 -1.66 -7.73
C ASN A 173 13.82 -1.50 -8.41
N ASN A 174 13.85 -1.06 -9.66
CA ASN A 174 15.09 -0.88 -10.43
C ASN A 174 15.98 0.26 -9.91
N CYS A 175 15.50 1.06 -8.97
CA CYS A 175 16.20 2.21 -8.42
C CYS A 175 16.60 2.03 -6.94
N GLY A 176 16.18 0.95 -6.28
CA GLY A 176 16.55 0.72 -4.89
C GLY A 176 15.82 -0.43 -4.21
N VAL A 177 16.34 -0.75 -3.02
CA VAL A 177 15.80 -1.74 -2.09
C VAL A 177 15.73 -1.06 -0.73
N LEU A 178 14.53 -0.90 -0.19
CA LEU A 178 14.31 -0.21 1.09
C LEU A 178 13.42 -1.06 2.00
N GLU A 179 13.70 -1.02 3.29
CA GLU A 179 12.76 -1.46 4.33
C GLU A 179 11.78 -0.32 4.63
N TYR A 180 10.50 -0.59 4.47
CA TYR A 180 9.42 0.38 4.66
C TYR A 180 8.91 0.34 6.10
N PRO A 181 8.57 1.49 6.70
CA PRO A 181 7.97 1.57 8.02
C PRO A 181 6.56 0.93 8.03
N LEU A 182 6.42 -0.16 8.79
CA LEU A 182 5.15 -0.88 8.94
C LEU A 182 4.29 -0.18 9.99
N LEU A 183 3.16 0.37 9.56
CA LEU A 183 2.21 1.07 10.42
C LEU A 183 1.28 0.09 11.13
N PHE A 184 0.82 -0.95 10.42
CA PHE A 184 -0.18 -1.88 10.93
C PHE A 184 -0.06 -3.26 10.28
N GLU A 185 -0.30 -4.30 11.07
CA GLU A 185 -0.44 -5.68 10.60
C GLU A 185 -1.52 -6.40 11.41
N ALA A 186 -2.42 -7.08 10.71
CA ALA A 186 -3.42 -7.95 11.31
C ALA A 186 -3.49 -9.29 10.58
N HIS A 187 -3.68 -10.36 11.35
CA HIS A 187 -3.75 -11.72 10.82
C HIS A 187 -5.14 -12.30 11.01
N ALA A 188 -5.62 -13.03 10.02
CA ALA A 188 -6.76 -13.90 10.14
C ALA A 188 -6.31 -15.21 10.81
N SER A 189 -7.06 -15.65 11.83
CA SER A 189 -6.91 -16.97 12.43
C SER A 189 -8.30 -17.53 12.66
N ASN A 190 -8.58 -18.71 12.12
CA ASN A 190 -9.92 -19.33 12.14
C ASN A 190 -11.01 -18.37 11.62
N GLY A 191 -10.72 -17.65 10.53
CA GLY A 191 -11.65 -16.71 9.91
C GLY A 191 -11.89 -15.42 10.69
N LYS A 192 -11.11 -15.12 11.73
CA LYS A 192 -11.21 -13.87 12.50
C LYS A 192 -9.91 -13.08 12.48
N TYR A 193 -9.99 -11.78 12.19
CA TYR A 193 -8.83 -10.89 12.25
C TYR A 193 -8.47 -10.48 13.68
N SER A 194 -7.17 -10.39 13.94
CA SER A 194 -6.60 -9.84 15.17
C SER A 194 -5.38 -8.99 14.85
N VAL A 195 -5.21 -7.89 15.57
CA VAL A 195 -4.03 -7.02 15.43
C VAL A 195 -2.78 -7.78 15.90
N LYS A 196 -1.72 -7.69 15.10
CA LYS A 196 -0.37 -8.13 15.46
C LYS A 196 0.56 -6.97 15.73
N LEU A 197 0.42 -5.90 14.95
CA LEU A 197 1.17 -4.68 15.13
C LEU A 197 0.29 -3.49 14.78
N ALA A 198 0.41 -2.45 15.59
CA ALA A 198 -0.17 -1.13 15.35
C ALA A 198 0.78 -0.10 15.95
N ASP A 199 1.56 0.57 15.10
CA ASP A 199 2.56 1.55 15.54
C ASP A 199 2.24 2.95 14.96
N PRO A 200 1.41 3.75 15.66
CA PRO A 200 1.08 5.09 15.20
C PRO A 200 2.29 6.03 15.14
N THR A 201 3.42 5.69 15.77
CA THR A 201 4.63 6.52 15.69
C THR A 201 5.20 6.54 14.27
N MET A 202 4.88 5.55 13.43
CA MET A 202 5.28 5.54 12.02
C MET A 202 4.73 6.74 11.24
N LEU A 203 3.57 7.29 11.63
CA LEU A 203 3.01 8.51 11.02
C LEU A 203 3.84 9.78 11.34
N THR A 204 4.63 9.78 12.41
CA THR A 204 5.37 10.98 12.85
C THR A 204 6.88 10.82 12.79
N ARG A 205 7.38 9.58 12.77
CA ARG A 205 8.81 9.25 12.87
C ARG A 205 9.25 8.14 11.91
N GLY A 206 8.31 7.46 11.25
CA GLY A 206 8.64 6.39 10.30
C GLY A 206 9.39 6.94 9.08
N CYS A 207 10.49 6.27 8.73
CA CYS A 207 11.26 6.50 7.52
C CYS A 207 11.74 5.17 6.96
N CYS A 208 11.84 5.07 5.64
CA CYS A 208 12.47 3.97 4.95
C CYS A 208 13.94 3.82 5.37
N LYS A 209 14.42 2.58 5.43
CA LYS A 209 15.83 2.26 5.70
C LYS A 209 16.45 1.59 4.48
N VAL A 210 17.73 1.91 4.24
CA VAL A 210 18.52 1.17 3.24
C VAL A 210 18.86 -0.19 3.82
N ILE A 211 18.65 -1.25 3.04
CA ILE A 211 19.17 -2.57 3.35
C ILE A 211 20.60 -2.62 2.82
N ALA A 212 21.59 -2.77 3.71
CA ALA A 212 22.95 -3.07 3.27
C ALA A 212 22.93 -4.41 2.53
N ASN A 213 23.51 -4.43 1.33
CA ASN A 213 23.71 -5.65 0.56
C ASN A 213 24.72 -6.57 1.24
#